data_AF-A0A6J5UKB0-F1
#
_entry.id   AF-A0A6J5UKB0-F1
#
_cell.length_a   1.000
_cell.length_b   1.000
_cell.length_c   1.000
_cell.angle_alpha   90.00
_cell.angle_beta   90.00
_cell.angle_gamma   90.00
#
_symmetry.space_group_name_H-M   'P 1'
#
loop_
_entity.id
_entity.type
_entity.pdbx_description
1 polymer ?
#
loop_
_entity_poly.entity_id
_entity_poly.type
_entity_poly.pdbx_seq_one_letter_code
_entity_poly.pdbx_strand_id
1 'polypeptide(L)'
;MVKFFEGLVEMDKRFEVVVPRKFSSVCFRVSPSAISKANYPTANYEKCVNEVNCKLLEAINGLGRVFMTHAMVGGIYVLRCAIGTTLTEEKHVGMAWKVVQEHADAILHPPCIN
;
A
#
# COMPACT_ATOMS: atom_id res chain seq x y z
N MET A 1 12.12 13.15 -2.99
CA MET A 1 10.89 12.48 -3.46
C MET A 1 10.84 10.97 -3.20
N VAL A 2 11.54 10.08 -3.92
CA VAL A 2 11.36 8.62 -3.69
C VAL A 2 11.81 8.14 -2.30
N LYS A 3 12.94 8.65 -1.78
CA LYS A 3 13.40 8.42 -0.40
C LYS A 3 12.44 8.98 0.64
N PHE A 4 11.78 10.09 0.31
CA PHE A 4 10.76 10.70 1.17
C PHE A 4 9.53 9.78 1.26
N PHE A 5 9.05 9.25 0.14
CA PHE A 5 7.96 8.27 0.14
C PHE A 5 8.33 7.00 0.91
N GLU A 6 9.53 6.44 0.68
CA GLU A 6 10.03 5.27 1.43
C GLU A 6 10.00 5.53 2.94
N GLY A 7 10.51 6.69 3.40
CA GLY A 7 10.47 7.05 4.82
C GLY A 7 9.06 7.19 5.38
N LEU A 8 8.10 7.73 4.61
CA LEU A 8 6.70 7.78 5.01
C LEU A 8 6.10 6.38 5.21
N VAL A 9 6.41 5.44 4.31
CA VAL A 9 5.99 4.04 4.42
C VAL A 9 6.59 3.40 5.67
N GLU A 10 7.90 3.57 5.90
CA GLU A 10 8.61 2.98 7.04
C GLU A 10 8.15 3.54 8.40
N MET A 11 7.66 4.78 8.44
CA MET A 11 7.13 5.41 9.66
C MET A 11 5.76 4.86 10.07
N ASP A 12 4.97 4.33 9.12
CA ASP A 12 3.66 3.73 9.40
C ASP A 12 3.79 2.22 9.56
N LYS A 13 3.77 1.75 10.81
CA LYS A 13 3.97 0.33 11.19
C LYS A 13 2.97 -0.64 10.57
N ARG A 14 1.88 -0.15 9.98
CA ARG A 14 0.92 -0.99 9.26
C ARG A 14 1.45 -1.44 7.91
N PHE A 15 2.49 -0.81 7.38
CA PHE A 15 3.07 -1.09 6.09
C PHE A 15 4.49 -1.63 6.22
N GLU A 16 4.94 -2.31 5.18
CA GLU A 16 6.32 -2.77 5.04
C GLU A 16 6.82 -2.53 3.61
N VAL A 17 8.08 -2.11 3.48
CA VAL A 17 8.80 -2.09 2.21
C VAL A 17 9.32 -3.51 1.96
N VAL A 18 8.86 -4.14 0.88
CA VAL A 18 9.05 -5.59 0.66
C VAL A 18 10.38 -5.92 0.01
N VAL A 19 10.91 -5.01 -0.80
CA VAL A 19 12.22 -5.16 -1.45
C VAL A 19 13.02 -3.87 -1.32
N PRO A 20 14.37 -3.95 -1.21
CA PRO A 20 15.20 -2.76 -1.16
C PRO A 20 14.95 -1.84 -2.35
N ARG A 21 14.67 -0.55 -2.09
CA ARG A 21 14.42 0.42 -3.14
C ARG A 21 15.63 0.55 -4.07
N LYS A 22 15.42 0.26 -5.34
CA LYS A 22 16.34 0.61 -6.43
C LYS A 22 15.73 1.73 -7.28
N PHE A 23 16.56 2.67 -7.70
CA PHE A 23 16.13 3.82 -8.51
C PHE A 23 14.97 4.59 -7.87
N SER A 24 13.91 4.82 -8.64
CA SER A 24 12.78 5.70 -8.36
C SER A 24 11.46 4.98 -8.05
N SER A 25 11.52 3.72 -7.59
CA SER A 25 10.33 2.90 -7.31
C SER A 25 10.38 2.30 -5.91
N VAL A 26 9.30 2.47 -5.14
CA VAL A 26 9.10 1.79 -3.85
C VAL A 26 8.08 0.68 -4.02
N CYS A 27 8.41 -0.51 -3.52
CA CYS A 27 7.52 -1.67 -3.50
C CYS A 27 7.15 -1.96 -2.05
N PHE A 28 5.88 -1.80 -1.72
CA PHE A 28 5.39 -1.86 -0.35
C PHE A 28 4.04 -2.56 -0.29
N ARG A 29 3.61 -2.94 0.91
CA ARG A 29 2.27 -3.49 1.15
C ARG A 29 1.82 -3.18 2.57
N VAL A 30 0.53 -3.34 2.84
CA VAL A 30 0.04 -3.52 4.21
C VAL A 30 0.66 -4.80 4.76
N SER A 31 1.36 -4.67 5.88
CA SER A 31 2.07 -5.77 6.54
C SER A 31 1.07 -6.82 7.02
N PRO A 32 1.42 -8.12 6.96
CA PRO A 32 0.61 -9.18 7.53
C PRO A 32 0.28 -8.95 9.01
N SER A 33 1.11 -8.21 9.76
CA SER A 33 0.86 -7.90 11.18
C SER A 33 -0.30 -6.93 11.43
N ALA A 34 -0.65 -6.11 10.43
CA ALA A 34 -1.72 -5.12 10.52
C ALA A 34 -3.11 -5.69 10.19
N ILE A 35 -3.18 -6.91 9.65
CA ILE A 35 -4.42 -7.54 9.21
C ILE A 35 -4.93 -8.47 10.31
N SER A 36 -6.15 -8.24 10.79
CA SER A 36 -6.75 -9.06 11.84
C SER A 36 -7.05 -10.47 11.35
N LYS A 37 -6.51 -11.48 12.04
CA LYS A 37 -6.82 -12.91 11.81
C LYS A 37 -8.27 -13.28 12.15
N ALA A 38 -8.98 -12.46 12.92
CA ALA A 38 -10.38 -12.73 13.28
C ALA A 38 -11.33 -12.52 12.10
N ASN A 39 -10.96 -11.65 11.14
CA ASN A 39 -11.80 -11.31 9.99
C ASN A 39 -11.48 -12.16 8.74
N TYR A 40 -10.43 -12.99 8.78
CA TYR A 40 -9.98 -13.78 7.63
C TYR A 40 -9.61 -15.21 8.07
N PRO A 41 -10.27 -16.26 7.52
CA PRO A 41 -10.03 -17.64 7.93
C PRO A 41 -8.57 -18.07 7.72
N THR A 42 -8.02 -18.83 8.67
CA THR A 42 -6.58 -19.13 8.81
C THR A 42 -5.98 -19.97 7.67
N ALA A 43 -6.82 -20.58 6.81
CA ALA A 43 -6.35 -21.38 5.68
C ALA A 43 -5.83 -20.45 4.56
N ASN A 44 -4.51 -20.46 4.37
CA ASN A 44 -3.77 -19.63 3.39
C ASN A 44 -3.75 -18.12 3.72
N TYR A 45 -3.25 -17.77 4.91
CA TYR A 45 -3.12 -16.39 5.40
C TYR A 45 -2.45 -15.43 4.40
N GLU A 46 -1.40 -15.86 3.70
CA GLU A 46 -0.71 -15.03 2.71
C GLU A 46 -1.62 -14.64 1.54
N LYS A 47 -2.51 -15.55 1.10
CA LYS A 47 -3.52 -15.23 0.10
C LYS A 47 -4.48 -14.15 0.60
N CYS A 48 -4.91 -14.20 1.86
CA CYS A 48 -5.75 -13.14 2.45
C CYS A 48 -5.01 -11.80 2.50
N VAL A 49 -3.73 -11.79 2.86
CA VAL A 49 -2.89 -10.57 2.84
C VAL A 49 -2.79 -10.01 1.43
N ASN A 50 -2.61 -10.87 0.43
CA ASN A 50 -2.57 -10.47 -0.98
C ASN A 50 -3.91 -9.88 -1.44
N GLU A 51 -5.04 -10.49 -1.06
CA GLU A 51 -6.38 -9.98 -1.38
C GLU A 51 -6.64 -8.60 -0.75
N VAL A 52 -6.21 -8.37 0.50
CA VAL A 52 -6.30 -7.06 1.16
C VAL A 52 -5.51 -6.00 0.38
N ASN A 53 -4.29 -6.32 -0.04
CA ASN A 53 -3.45 -5.39 -0.79
C ASN A 53 -3.97 -5.15 -2.23
N CYS A 54 -4.57 -6.16 -2.85
CA CYS A 54 -5.26 -6.00 -4.14
C CYS A 54 -6.43 -5.02 -4.03
N LYS A 55 -7.30 -5.20 -3.03
CA LYS A 55 -8.43 -4.30 -2.74
C LYS A 55 -7.97 -2.88 -2.43
N LEU A 56 -6.88 -2.73 -1.69
CA LEU A 56 -6.30 -1.41 -1.40
C LEU A 56 -5.87 -0.71 -2.69
N LEU A 57 -5.16 -1.40 -3.60
CA LEU A 57 -4.74 -0.82 -4.86
C LEU A 57 -5.95 -0.42 -5.74
N GLU A 58 -6.95 -1.30 -5.83
CA GLU A 58 -8.19 -1.01 -6.56
C GLU A 58 -8.90 0.23 -6.02
N ALA A 59 -9.00 0.37 -4.70
CA ALA A 59 -9.61 1.54 -4.06
C ALA A 59 -8.83 2.84 -4.34
N ILE A 60 -7.49 2.80 -4.21
CA ILE A 60 -6.61 3.94 -4.52
C ILE A 60 -6.79 4.40 -5.97
N ASN A 61 -6.73 3.45 -6.91
CA ASN A 61 -6.82 3.75 -8.34
C ASN A 61 -8.24 4.17 -8.75
N GLY A 62 -9.27 3.62 -8.11
CA GLY A 62 -10.68 3.94 -8.36
C GLY A 62 -11.04 5.39 -8.04
N LEU A 63 -10.31 6.05 -7.14
CA LEU A 63 -10.49 7.47 -6.83
C LEU A 63 -9.97 8.41 -7.93
N GLY A 64 -9.08 7.92 -8.81
CA GLY A 64 -8.53 8.69 -9.93
C GLY A 64 -7.56 9.83 -9.57
N ARG A 65 -7.26 10.03 -8.27
CA ARG A 65 -6.32 11.07 -7.79
C ARG A 65 -4.86 10.65 -7.87
N VAL A 66 -4.62 9.35 -7.78
CA VAL A 66 -3.30 8.72 -7.80
C VAL A 66 -3.44 7.46 -8.63
N PHE A 67 -2.38 7.09 -9.34
CA PHE A 67 -2.31 5.80 -10.01
C PHE A 67 -1.04 5.06 -9.59
N MET A 68 -1.21 3.82 -9.13
CA MET A 68 -0.13 2.89 -8.81
C MET A 68 -0.36 1.56 -9.52
N THR A 69 0.69 0.74 -9.59
CA THR A 69 0.62 -0.62 -10.16
C THR A 69 0.93 -1.64 -9.08
N HIS A 70 0.83 -2.94 -9.40
CA HIS A 70 1.26 -4.01 -8.52
C HIS A 70 2.36 -4.87 -9.16
N ALA A 71 2.97 -5.73 -8.35
CA ALA A 71 3.77 -6.85 -8.80
C ALA A 71 3.60 -8.04 -7.84
N MET A 72 3.93 -9.24 -8.32
CA MET A 72 4.08 -10.43 -7.49
C MET A 72 5.56 -10.72 -7.29
N VAL A 73 6.03 -10.70 -6.04
CA VAL A 73 7.43 -10.97 -5.67
C VAL A 73 7.47 -12.21 -4.78
N GLY A 74 7.91 -13.35 -5.32
CA GLY A 74 7.97 -14.59 -4.55
C GLY A 74 6.62 -15.04 -3.96
N GLY A 75 5.50 -14.73 -4.64
CA GLY A 75 4.15 -15.01 -4.15
C GLY A 75 3.53 -13.91 -3.28
N ILE A 76 4.27 -12.85 -2.98
CA ILE A 76 3.80 -11.68 -2.23
C ILE A 76 3.28 -10.61 -3.19
N TYR A 77 2.04 -10.17 -3.00
CA TYR A 77 1.45 -9.04 -3.72
C TYR A 77 1.96 -7.72 -3.13
N VAL A 78 2.55 -6.87 -3.97
CA VAL A 78 3.08 -5.56 -3.57
C VAL A 78 2.48 -4.45 -4.41
N LEU A 79 2.21 -3.32 -3.78
CA LEU A 79 1.95 -2.05 -4.45
C LEU A 79 3.28 -1.46 -4.89
N ARG A 80 3.30 -0.91 -6.09
CA ARG A 80 4.47 -0.27 -6.70
C ARG A 80 4.17 1.20 -6.97
N CYS A 81 4.84 2.07 -6.22
CA CYS A 81 4.84 3.50 -6.45
C CYS A 81 6.11 3.90 -7.21
N ALA A 82 5.97 4.18 -8.51
CA ALA A 82 7.06 4.67 -9.36
C ALA A 82 6.99 6.21 -9.47
N ILE A 83 8.01 6.90 -8.96
CA ILE A 83 8.04 8.37 -8.83
C ILE A 83 9.06 8.93 -9.82
N GLY A 84 8.60 9.46 -10.96
CA GLY A 84 9.55 9.98 -11.95
C GLY A 84 8.96 10.83 -13.08
N THR A 85 7.69 11.25 -12.99
CA THR A 85 7.13 12.13 -14.02
C THR A 85 7.64 13.56 -13.82
N THR A 86 7.84 14.28 -14.93
CA THR A 86 8.47 15.61 -14.95
C THR A 86 7.76 16.65 -14.08
N LEU A 87 6.44 16.53 -13.91
CA LEU A 87 5.61 17.44 -13.12
C LEU A 87 5.38 16.94 -11.67
N THR A 88 5.96 15.81 -11.27
CA THR A 88 5.85 15.35 -9.89
C THR A 88 6.69 16.23 -8.97
N GLU A 89 6.06 16.71 -7.90
CA GLU A 89 6.68 17.48 -6.83
C GLU A 89 6.48 16.73 -5.52
N GLU A 90 7.21 17.11 -4.47
CA GLU A 90 7.11 16.45 -3.17
C GLU A 90 5.69 16.51 -2.58
N LYS A 91 4.96 17.61 -2.80
CA LYS A 91 3.54 17.74 -2.40
C LYS A 91 2.64 16.66 -3.04
N HIS A 92 2.92 16.27 -4.29
CA HIS A 92 2.18 15.21 -4.98
C HIS A 92 2.47 13.84 -4.36
N VAL A 93 3.72 13.60 -3.96
CA VAL A 93 4.14 12.38 -3.25
C VAL A 93 3.50 12.29 -1.86
N GLY A 94 3.48 13.39 -1.11
CA GLY A 94 2.81 13.45 0.19
C GLY A 94 1.29 13.25 0.08
N MET A 95 0.66 13.82 -0.95
CA MET A 95 -0.76 13.57 -1.24
C MET A 95 -1.02 12.10 -1.57
N ALA A 96 -0.16 11.49 -2.41
CA ALA A 96 -0.30 10.08 -2.76
C ALA A 96 -0.22 9.17 -1.53
N TRP A 97 0.67 9.47 -0.59
CA TRP A 97 0.76 8.75 0.67
C TRP A 97 -0.50 8.91 1.54
N LYS A 98 -1.06 10.14 1.64
CA LYS A 98 -2.32 10.35 2.37
C LYS A 98 -3.47 9.52 1.81
N VAL A 99 -3.61 9.45 0.49
CA VAL A 99 -4.62 8.61 -0.17
C VAL A 99 -4.44 7.13 0.18
N VAL A 100 -3.19 6.64 0.21
CA VAL A 100 -2.89 5.26 0.65
C VAL A 100 -3.36 5.04 2.10
N GLN A 101 -3.05 5.97 3.01
CA GLN A 101 -3.44 5.86 4.41
C GLN A 101 -4.96 5.90 4.60
N GLU A 102 -5.66 6.82 3.94
CA GLU A 102 -7.13 6.95 3.98
C GLU A 102 -7.83 5.64 3.57
N HIS A 103 -7.39 5.03 2.47
CA HIS A 103 -7.98 3.77 2.01
C HIS A 103 -7.56 2.57 2.88
N ALA A 104 -6.35 2.57 3.43
CA ALA A 104 -5.92 1.54 4.36
C ALA A 104 -6.70 1.62 5.69
N ASP A 105 -6.99 2.82 6.20
CA ASP A 105 -7.85 3.03 7.37
C ASP A 105 -9.22 2.40 7.15
N ALA A 106 -9.85 2.68 6.01
CA ALA A 106 -11.18 2.13 5.68
C ALA A 106 -11.20 0.60 5.55
N ILE A 107 -10.11 0.00 5.05
CA ILE A 107 -10.01 -1.46 4.86
C ILE A 107 -9.67 -2.17 6.18
N LEU A 108 -8.79 -1.60 7.00
CA LEU A 108 -8.32 -2.22 8.24
C LEU A 108 -9.26 -1.99 9.42
N HIS A 109 -9.97 -0.86 9.40
CA HIS A 109 -10.95 -0.48 10.42
C HIS A 109 -12.29 -0.19 9.73
N PRO A 110 -12.98 -1.22 9.19
CA PRO A 110 -14.28 -1.03 8.59
C PRO A 110 -15.22 -0.39 9.61
N PRO A 111 -16.00 0.64 9.22
CA PRO A 111 -16.93 1.28 10.14
C PRO A 111 -17.87 0.22 10.73
N CYS A 112 -18.03 0.21 12.05
CA CYS A 112 -19.05 -0.61 12.71
C CYS A 112 -20.41 -0.17 12.16
N ILE A 113 -21.03 -0.99 11.32
CA ILE A 113 -22.41 -0.79 10.91
C ILE A 113 -23.26 -1.25 12.09
N ASN A 114 -23.84 -0.30 12.83
CA ASN A 114 -24.89 -0.55 13.83
C ASN A 114 -26.22 -0.83 13.13
#